data_AF-A0AAW1MSY0-F1
#
_entry.id   AF-A0AAW1MSY0-F1
#
_cell.length_a   1.000
_cell.length_b   1.000
_cell.length_c   1.000
_cell.angle_alpha   90.00
_cell.angle_beta   90.00
_cell.angle_gamma   90.00
#
_symmetry.space_group_name_H-M   'P 1'
#
loop_
_entity.id
_entity.type
_entity.pdbx_description
1 polymer ?
#
loop_
_entity_poly.entity_id
_entity_poly.type
_entity_poly.pdbx_seq_one_letter_code
_entity_poly.pdbx_strand_id
1 'polypeptide(L)'
;MTAFNNALLSKQCWRILTTDDSLVSRVLKGKYFPRSNFWEAATKGRCNYTWRSLMSAKVLLDRGARKIIGNGVDTRLCAYYVQVEEMASQGETSAGHNKLWGRLWKTHAPPKIRNFMWRLCKKAVPVMVILAKRGVVGDPRCPRCGEETETIEHTVLRCHEAAKLWKISPLRIDVSNEQIHDFRWWIEDRWSITNDDTWWALFMCISWEIWKAWNKWVFEHVQTDHIVSVSRAMRLSEEYKEANTINCFLSTSIISPKR
;
A
#
# COMPACT_ATOMS: atom_id res chain seq x y z
N MET A 1 -2.00 3.71 13.55
CA MET A 1 -3.00 3.13 12.62
C MET A 1 -4.13 4.08 12.23
N THR A 2 -4.49 5.05 13.09
CA THR A 2 -5.45 6.12 12.78
C THR A 2 -5.10 6.85 11.50
N ALA A 3 -3.85 7.29 11.30
CA ALA A 3 -3.43 8.03 10.10
C ALA A 3 -3.60 7.26 8.77
N PHE A 4 -3.30 5.95 8.73
CA PHE A 4 -3.46 5.15 7.51
C PHE A 4 -4.93 4.82 7.22
N ASN A 5 -5.70 4.46 8.26
CA ASN A 5 -7.14 4.29 8.13
C ASN A 5 -7.78 5.61 7.67
N ASN A 6 -7.35 6.72 8.25
CA ASN A 6 -7.76 8.06 7.86
C ASN A 6 -7.36 8.39 6.42
N ALA A 7 -6.17 8.04 5.94
CA ALA A 7 -5.79 8.26 4.53
C ALA A 7 -6.66 7.44 3.57
N LEU A 8 -6.96 6.19 3.91
CA LEU A 8 -7.86 5.34 3.12
C LEU A 8 -9.30 5.88 3.15
N LEU A 9 -9.79 6.29 4.32
CA LEU A 9 -11.11 6.87 4.52
C LEU A 9 -11.23 8.23 3.81
N SER A 10 -10.22 9.09 3.90
CA SER A 10 -10.13 10.34 3.15
C SER A 10 -10.15 10.09 1.65
N LYS A 11 -9.49 9.03 1.16
CA LYS A 11 -9.59 8.61 -0.25
C LYS A 11 -11.00 8.14 -0.62
N GLN A 12 -11.71 7.45 0.26
CA GLN A 12 -13.12 7.08 0.01
C GLN A 12 -14.04 8.30 0.04
N CYS A 13 -13.89 9.20 1.01
CA CYS A 13 -14.58 10.48 1.07
C CYS A 13 -14.31 11.31 -0.19
N TRP A 14 -13.07 11.32 -0.71
CA TRP A 14 -12.73 11.96 -1.97
C TRP A 14 -13.46 11.36 -3.17
N ARG A 15 -13.56 10.03 -3.26
CA ARG A 15 -14.34 9.37 -4.32
C ARG A 15 -15.82 9.72 -4.25
N ILE A 16 -16.38 9.85 -3.06
CA ILE A 16 -17.76 10.31 -2.88
C ILE A 16 -17.92 11.75 -3.42
N LEU A 17 -16.90 12.59 -3.27
CA LEU A 17 -16.88 13.97 -3.74
C LEU A 17 -16.67 14.11 -5.25
N THR A 18 -15.82 13.27 -5.86
CA THR A 18 -15.44 13.41 -7.29
C THR A 18 -16.23 12.51 -8.23
N THR A 19 -16.80 11.41 -7.73
CA THR A 19 -17.58 10.45 -8.52
C THR A 19 -18.97 10.26 -7.90
N ASP A 20 -19.89 11.20 -8.17
CA ASP A 20 -21.26 11.19 -7.63
C ASP A 20 -22.11 10.01 -8.18
N ASP A 21 -21.74 9.46 -9.34
CA ASP A 21 -22.50 8.39 -10.02
C ASP A 21 -22.20 6.96 -9.51
N SER A 22 -21.18 6.79 -8.65
CA SER A 22 -20.87 5.46 -8.12
C SER A 22 -22.02 4.96 -7.23
N LEU A 23 -22.29 3.64 -7.27
CA LEU A 23 -23.34 3.04 -6.43
C LEU A 23 -23.15 3.39 -4.95
N VAL A 24 -21.89 3.39 -4.47
CA VAL A 24 -21.53 3.74 -3.10
C VAL A 24 -21.85 5.21 -2.81
N SER A 25 -21.50 6.13 -3.72
CA SER A 25 -21.80 7.57 -3.58
C SER A 25 -23.31 7.81 -3.50
N ARG A 26 -24.08 7.21 -4.42
CA ARG A 26 -25.55 7.31 -4.46
C ARG A 26 -26.22 6.76 -3.20
N VAL A 27 -25.81 5.59 -2.73
CA VAL A 27 -26.36 4.95 -1.51
C VAL A 27 -26.05 5.80 -0.28
N LEU A 28 -24.82 6.31 -0.14
CA LEU A 28 -24.44 7.15 1.00
C LEU A 28 -25.12 8.52 0.96
N LYS A 29 -25.26 9.13 -0.22
CA LYS A 29 -26.01 10.38 -0.43
C LYS A 29 -27.47 10.21 -0.03
N GLY A 30 -28.14 9.20 -0.57
CA GLY A 30 -29.54 8.92 -0.24
C GLY A 30 -29.79 8.66 1.25
N LYS A 31 -28.84 7.99 1.93
CA LYS A 31 -28.98 7.63 3.35
C LYS A 31 -28.62 8.77 4.31
N TYR A 32 -27.57 9.54 4.03
CA TYR A 32 -26.97 10.45 5.02
C TYR A 32 -27.04 11.93 4.68
N PHE A 33 -27.13 12.28 3.39
CA PHE A 33 -27.20 13.67 2.92
C PHE A 33 -28.07 13.79 1.66
N PRO A 34 -29.37 13.40 1.69
CA PRO A 34 -30.20 13.31 0.48
C PRO A 34 -30.57 14.67 -0.12
N ARG A 35 -30.56 15.74 0.69
CA ARG A 35 -30.92 17.11 0.29
C ARG A 35 -29.78 18.12 0.46
N SER A 36 -28.57 17.63 0.71
CA SER A 36 -27.39 18.46 0.97
C SER A 36 -26.18 17.87 0.27
N ASN A 37 -25.05 18.59 0.29
CA ASN A 37 -23.79 18.05 -0.22
C ASN A 37 -22.99 17.32 0.88
N PHE A 38 -21.92 16.62 0.48
CA PHE A 38 -21.06 15.89 1.41
C PHE A 38 -20.42 16.80 2.48
N TRP A 39 -20.13 18.06 2.16
CA TRP A 39 -19.53 19.03 3.09
C TRP A 39 -20.50 19.50 4.17
N GLU A 40 -21.80 19.49 3.90
CA GLU A 40 -22.85 19.76 4.89
C GLU A 40 -23.28 18.52 5.67
N ALA A 41 -22.86 17.33 5.23
CA ALA A 41 -23.21 16.07 5.89
C ALA A 41 -22.58 15.98 7.30
N ALA A 42 -23.37 15.59 8.30
CA ALA A 42 -22.93 15.47 9.69
C ALA A 42 -23.28 14.09 10.25
N THR A 43 -22.61 13.70 11.34
CA THR A 43 -23.05 12.55 12.14
C THR A 43 -24.33 12.91 12.88
N LYS A 44 -25.47 12.50 12.34
CA LYS A 44 -26.74 12.44 13.08
C LYS A 44 -26.77 11.16 13.94
N GLY A 45 -27.62 11.11 14.96
CA GLY A 45 -27.76 9.94 15.86
C GLY A 45 -27.99 8.61 15.12
N ARG A 46 -27.82 7.46 15.81
CA ARG A 46 -27.89 6.09 15.25
C ARG A 46 -27.23 5.86 13.86
N CYS A 47 -26.24 6.66 13.46
CA CYS A 47 -25.45 6.35 12.26
C CYS A 47 -24.51 5.16 12.50
N ASN A 48 -24.24 4.39 11.44
CA ASN A 48 -23.40 3.20 11.52
C ASN A 48 -21.91 3.56 11.63
N TYR A 49 -21.11 2.58 12.06
CA TYR A 49 -19.67 2.76 12.30
C TYR A 49 -18.92 3.28 11.05
N THR A 50 -19.31 2.80 9.87
CA THR A 50 -18.74 3.24 8.59
C THR A 50 -18.94 4.73 8.36
N TRP A 51 -20.14 5.26 8.61
CA TRP A 51 -20.42 6.69 8.45
C TRP A 51 -19.65 7.55 9.46
N ARG A 52 -19.57 7.11 10.72
CA ARG A 52 -18.76 7.81 11.74
C ARG A 52 -17.29 7.88 11.34
N SER A 53 -16.76 6.78 10.81
CA SER A 53 -15.38 6.71 10.33
C SER A 53 -15.13 7.63 9.12
N LEU A 54 -16.09 7.73 8.20
CA LEU A 54 -16.00 8.67 7.07
C LEU A 54 -16.06 10.13 7.54
N MET A 55 -16.94 10.46 8.48
CA MET A 55 -17.05 11.82 9.03
C MET A 55 -15.83 12.22 9.86
N SER A 56 -15.19 11.29 10.58
CA SER A 56 -13.92 11.58 11.26
C SER A 56 -12.78 11.87 10.26
N ALA A 57 -12.77 11.20 9.10
CA ALA A 57 -11.80 11.46 8.04
C ALA A 57 -12.12 12.72 7.22
N LYS A 58 -13.39 13.14 7.14
CA LYS A 58 -13.82 14.38 6.49
C LYS A 58 -13.13 15.62 7.07
N VAL A 59 -12.86 15.65 8.37
CA VAL A 59 -12.10 16.74 9.02
C VAL A 59 -10.68 16.88 8.44
N LEU A 60 -10.07 15.77 8.02
CA LEU A 60 -8.74 15.79 7.42
C LEU A 60 -8.77 16.27 5.97
N LEU A 61 -9.85 15.96 5.25
CA LEU A 61 -10.11 16.53 3.93
C LEU A 61 -10.33 18.04 4.03
N ASP A 62 -11.08 18.51 5.02
CA ASP A 62 -11.32 19.94 5.25
C ASP A 62 -10.00 20.70 5.51
N ARG A 63 -9.12 20.13 6.35
CA ARG A 63 -7.79 20.71 6.62
C ARG A 63 -6.83 20.68 5.42
N GLY A 64 -6.97 19.70 4.53
CA GLY A 64 -6.11 19.53 3.35
C GLY A 64 -6.67 20.16 2.07
N ALA A 65 -7.95 20.51 2.04
CA ALA A 65 -8.62 21.07 0.88
C ALA A 65 -8.24 22.54 0.71
N ARG A 66 -7.57 22.87 -0.39
CA ARG A 66 -7.36 24.26 -0.85
C ARG A 66 -8.25 24.58 -2.05
N LYS A 67 -9.10 25.60 -1.94
CA LYS A 67 -9.89 26.10 -3.06
C LYS A 67 -8.96 26.80 -4.06
N ILE A 68 -8.75 26.20 -5.24
CA ILE A 68 -8.10 26.88 -6.36
C ILE A 68 -9.21 27.58 -7.15
N ILE A 69 -9.11 28.91 -7.27
CA ILE A 69 -10.05 29.71 -8.04
C ILE A 69 -9.66 29.57 -9.52
N GLY A 70 -10.48 28.85 -10.29
CA GLY A 70 -10.42 28.89 -11.76
C GLY A 70 -11.04 30.17 -12.31
N ASN A 71 -11.01 30.33 -13.64
CA ASN A 71 -11.46 31.50 -14.42
C ASN A 71 -12.99 31.77 -14.43
N GLY A 72 -13.72 31.34 -13.41
CA GLY A 72 -15.07 31.83 -13.11
C GLY A 72 -16.25 31.28 -13.93
N VAL A 73 -16.07 30.33 -14.85
CA VAL A 73 -17.17 29.87 -15.73
C VAL A 73 -17.78 28.51 -15.32
N ASP A 74 -17.05 27.61 -14.67
CA ASP A 74 -17.65 26.43 -14.02
C ASP A 74 -16.67 25.84 -13.00
N THR A 75 -16.94 26.03 -11.71
CA THR A 75 -16.03 25.57 -10.65
C THR A 75 -16.28 24.09 -10.34
N ARG A 76 -15.41 23.19 -10.84
CA ARG A 76 -15.30 21.80 -10.36
C ARG A 76 -13.90 21.57 -9.76
N LEU A 77 -13.89 21.06 -8.53
CA LEU A 77 -12.77 21.01 -7.57
C LEU A 77 -11.52 20.23 -8.05
N CYS A 78 -10.35 20.83 -7.79
CA CYS A 78 -9.01 20.36 -8.16
C CYS A 78 -8.37 19.34 -7.19
N ALA A 79 -7.35 18.64 -7.70
CA ALA A 79 -6.59 17.54 -7.10
C ALA A 79 -5.70 17.87 -5.88
N TYR A 80 -5.31 16.85 -5.10
CA TYR A 80 -4.25 16.97 -4.08
C TYR A 80 -3.22 15.83 -4.08
N TYR A 81 -1.96 16.23 -3.99
CA TYR A 81 -0.85 15.49 -3.38
C TYR A 81 -0.89 15.71 -1.86
N VAL A 82 -0.64 14.67 -1.06
CA VAL A 82 -0.57 14.75 0.41
C VAL A 82 0.85 14.39 0.87
N GLN A 83 1.48 15.32 1.59
CA GLN A 83 2.63 15.13 2.47
C GLN A 83 2.24 14.17 3.61
N VAL A 84 2.91 13.03 3.72
CA VAL A 84 2.68 12.02 4.76
C VAL A 84 3.98 11.85 5.56
N GLU A 85 4.30 12.76 6.48
CA GLU A 85 5.54 12.59 7.28
C GLU A 85 5.43 12.67 8.81
N GLU A 86 4.36 13.15 9.46
CA GLU A 86 4.50 13.50 10.89
C GLU A 86 3.68 12.74 11.95
N MET A 87 3.15 11.53 11.70
CA MET A 87 2.25 10.90 12.70
C MET A 87 2.53 9.42 13.03
N ALA A 88 3.77 8.96 12.84
CA ALA A 88 4.13 7.56 13.06
C ALA A 88 4.28 7.13 14.54
N SER A 89 4.13 8.01 15.53
CA SER A 89 4.67 7.71 16.87
C SER A 89 3.73 7.08 17.91
N GLN A 90 2.40 6.93 17.73
CA GLN A 90 1.57 6.33 18.81
C GLN A 90 0.44 5.39 18.36
N GLY A 91 0.40 4.18 18.95
CA GLY A 91 -0.71 3.20 18.88
C GLY A 91 -0.38 1.75 19.30
N GLU A 92 -0.51 1.50 20.61
CA GLU A 92 -0.86 0.30 21.42
C GLU A 92 -0.46 -1.18 21.11
N THR A 93 0.36 -1.70 22.06
CA THR A 93 0.40 -3.01 22.78
C THR A 93 -0.06 -4.34 22.15
N SER A 94 0.92 -5.08 21.60
CA SER A 94 1.34 -6.40 22.10
C SER A 94 2.84 -6.57 21.77
N ALA A 95 3.66 -7.05 22.70
CA ALA A 95 5.11 -6.86 22.72
C ALA A 95 5.88 -7.43 21.49
N GLY A 96 5.27 -8.35 20.74
CA GLY A 96 5.82 -8.90 19.48
C GLY A 96 5.36 -8.18 18.20
N HIS A 97 4.13 -7.66 18.14
CA HIS A 97 3.58 -7.02 16.93
C HIS A 97 4.24 -5.69 16.58
N ASN A 98 4.71 -4.94 17.57
CA ASN A 98 5.24 -3.60 17.35
C ASN A 98 6.60 -3.58 16.62
N LYS A 99 7.41 -4.63 16.77
CA LYS A 99 8.76 -4.66 16.18
C LYS A 99 8.73 -4.77 14.65
N LEU A 100 7.94 -5.70 14.12
CA LEU A 100 7.81 -5.88 12.66
C LEU A 100 7.30 -4.60 11.99
N TRP A 101 6.20 -4.02 12.50
CA TRP A 101 5.62 -2.82 11.88
C TRP A 101 6.54 -1.62 12.03
N GLY A 102 7.16 -1.43 13.20
CA GLY A 102 8.13 -0.36 13.40
C GLY A 102 9.28 -0.43 12.40
N ARG A 103 9.76 -1.63 12.09
CA ARG A 103 10.80 -1.86 11.10
C ARG A 103 10.30 -1.64 9.66
N LEU A 104 9.21 -2.29 9.27
CA LEU A 104 8.61 -2.18 7.93
C LEU A 104 8.27 -0.73 7.55
N TRP A 105 7.75 0.06 8.48
CA TRP A 105 7.39 1.44 8.20
C TRP A 105 8.60 2.39 8.23
N LYS A 106 9.71 2.03 8.88
CA LYS A 106 10.95 2.81 8.88
C LYS A 106 11.80 2.60 7.63
N THR A 107 11.64 1.46 6.95
CA THR A 107 12.43 1.18 5.75
C THR A 107 12.26 2.23 4.67
N HIS A 108 13.39 2.64 4.06
CA HIS A 108 13.47 3.62 2.98
C HIS A 108 12.95 3.04 1.65
N ALA A 109 11.68 2.66 1.63
CA ALA A 109 10.95 2.20 0.46
C ALA A 109 9.72 3.08 0.18
N PRO A 110 9.30 3.22 -1.10
CA PRO A 110 8.12 3.99 -1.47
C PRO A 110 6.89 3.64 -0.62
N PRO A 111 6.06 4.62 -0.19
CA PRO A 111 4.93 4.36 0.71
C PRO A 111 3.94 3.30 0.17
N LYS A 112 3.73 3.28 -1.15
CA LYS A 112 2.91 2.28 -1.83
C LYS A 112 3.45 0.85 -1.65
N ILE A 113 4.77 0.70 -1.61
CA ILE A 113 5.46 -0.59 -1.47
C ILE A 113 5.45 -1.03 0.01
N ARG A 114 5.66 -0.10 0.95
CA ARG A 114 5.45 -0.38 2.39
C ARG A 114 4.03 -0.87 2.65
N ASN A 115 3.03 -0.22 2.06
CA ASN A 115 1.66 -0.68 2.18
C ASN A 115 1.42 -2.06 1.57
N PHE A 116 1.99 -2.31 0.39
CA PHE A 116 1.92 -3.62 -0.25
C PHE A 116 2.51 -4.72 0.65
N MET A 117 3.69 -4.49 1.22
CA MET A 117 4.34 -5.44 2.13
C MET A 117 3.49 -5.71 3.38
N TRP A 118 2.90 -4.66 3.96
CA TRP A 118 1.93 -4.83 5.05
C TRP A 118 0.74 -5.70 4.65
N ARG A 119 0.19 -5.54 3.43
CA ARG A 119 -0.91 -6.38 2.93
C ARG A 119 -0.49 -7.84 2.75
N LEU A 120 0.73 -8.11 2.31
CA LEU A 120 1.26 -9.47 2.24
C LEU A 120 1.29 -10.10 3.63
N CYS A 121 1.90 -9.43 4.61
CA CYS A 121 1.98 -9.91 6.00
C CYS A 121 0.61 -10.05 6.69
N LYS A 122 -0.40 -9.30 6.26
CA LYS A 122 -1.78 -9.38 6.76
C LYS A 122 -2.68 -10.34 5.97
N LYS A 123 -2.14 -11.06 4.98
CA LYS A 123 -2.90 -11.96 4.11
C LYS A 123 -4.09 -11.25 3.45
N ALA A 124 -3.86 -10.02 2.97
CA ALA A 124 -4.87 -9.12 2.43
C ALA A 124 -4.77 -8.90 0.91
N VAL A 125 -3.85 -9.60 0.23
CA VAL A 125 -3.75 -9.62 -1.24
C VAL A 125 -4.59 -10.75 -1.85
N PRO A 126 -5.12 -10.60 -3.08
CA PRO A 126 -5.98 -11.60 -3.72
C PRO A 126 -5.17 -12.72 -4.41
N VAL A 127 -4.45 -13.55 -3.65
CA VAL A 127 -3.88 -14.81 -4.19
C VAL A 127 -4.94 -15.92 -4.22
N MET A 128 -4.77 -16.95 -5.07
CA MET A 128 -5.83 -17.93 -5.32
C MET A 128 -6.32 -18.65 -4.06
N VAL A 129 -5.46 -19.00 -3.09
CA VAL A 129 -5.93 -19.62 -1.82
C VAL A 129 -6.88 -18.70 -1.03
N ILE A 130 -6.69 -17.38 -1.11
CA ILE A 130 -7.55 -16.40 -0.42
C ILE A 130 -8.86 -16.20 -1.19
N LEU A 131 -8.81 -16.23 -2.52
CA LEU A 131 -9.99 -16.16 -3.37
C LEU A 131 -10.85 -17.43 -3.25
N ALA A 132 -10.23 -18.60 -3.18
CA ALA A 132 -10.92 -19.88 -2.98
C ALA A 132 -11.63 -19.93 -1.62
N LYS A 133 -10.97 -19.46 -0.56
CA LYS A 133 -11.60 -19.31 0.77
C LYS A 133 -12.81 -18.38 0.79
N ARG A 134 -12.93 -17.47 -0.19
CA ARG A 134 -14.05 -16.56 -0.37
C ARG A 134 -15.09 -17.06 -1.37
N GLY A 135 -14.92 -18.27 -1.91
CA GLY A 135 -15.82 -18.85 -2.90
C GLY A 135 -15.75 -18.18 -4.28
N VAL A 136 -14.66 -17.46 -4.58
CA VAL A 136 -14.50 -16.75 -5.87
C VAL A 136 -13.92 -17.65 -6.95
N VAL A 137 -13.04 -18.59 -6.58
CA VAL A 137 -12.40 -19.55 -7.49
C VAL A 137 -12.51 -20.96 -6.94
N GLY A 138 -12.67 -21.96 -7.82
CA GLY A 138 -12.77 -23.37 -7.44
C GLY A 138 -11.42 -24.08 -7.29
N ASP A 139 -10.45 -23.71 -8.13
CA ASP A 139 -9.10 -24.29 -8.13
C ASP A 139 -8.08 -23.24 -7.64
N PRO A 140 -7.41 -23.48 -6.49
CA PRO A 140 -6.47 -22.52 -5.93
C PRO A 140 -5.05 -22.66 -6.50
N ARG A 141 -4.81 -23.43 -7.58
CA ARG A 141 -3.49 -23.55 -8.20
C ARG A 141 -2.96 -22.21 -8.71
N CYS A 142 -1.65 -22.03 -8.65
CA CYS A 142 -0.98 -20.82 -9.12
C CYS A 142 -1.18 -20.68 -10.64
N PRO A 143 -1.75 -19.57 -11.12
CA PRO A 143 -1.97 -19.36 -12.57
C PRO A 143 -0.68 -19.28 -13.38
N ARG A 144 0.45 -19.13 -12.69
CA ARG A 144 1.75 -18.86 -13.29
C ARG A 144 2.58 -20.13 -13.49
N CYS A 145 2.59 -21.03 -12.51
CA CYS A 145 3.29 -22.30 -12.62
C CYS A 145 2.35 -23.47 -12.95
N GLY A 146 1.08 -23.41 -12.56
CA GLY A 146 0.11 -24.49 -12.75
C GLY A 146 0.27 -25.70 -11.82
N GLU A 147 1.34 -25.75 -11.02
CA GLU A 147 1.72 -26.94 -10.25
C GLU A 147 1.25 -26.89 -8.78
N GLU A 148 1.54 -25.81 -8.06
CA GLU A 148 1.28 -25.72 -6.62
C GLU A 148 0.05 -24.84 -6.31
N THR A 149 -0.54 -25.06 -5.13
CA THR A 149 -1.54 -24.14 -4.58
C THR A 149 -0.94 -22.76 -4.33
N GLU A 150 -1.63 -21.71 -4.78
CA GLU A 150 -1.13 -20.35 -4.68
C GLU A 150 -1.37 -19.73 -3.31
N THR A 151 -0.33 -19.79 -2.50
CA THR A 151 -0.20 -19.01 -1.27
C THR A 151 0.65 -17.75 -1.49
N ILE A 152 0.71 -16.87 -0.49
CA ILE A 152 1.49 -15.63 -0.59
C ILE A 152 2.99 -15.93 -0.70
N GLU A 153 3.49 -16.82 0.14
CA GLU A 153 4.87 -17.31 0.09
C GLU A 153 5.16 -18.05 -1.22
N HIS A 154 4.20 -18.78 -1.81
CA HIS A 154 4.37 -19.30 -3.16
C HIS A 154 4.52 -18.16 -4.18
N THR A 155 3.55 -17.25 -4.27
CA THR A 155 3.56 -16.16 -5.28
C THR A 155 4.82 -15.30 -5.20
N VAL A 156 5.28 -14.95 -3.99
CA VAL A 156 6.36 -13.98 -3.79
C VAL A 156 7.74 -14.65 -3.67
N LEU A 157 7.84 -15.85 -3.08
CA LEU A 157 9.12 -16.47 -2.73
C LEU A 157 9.39 -17.79 -3.48
N ARG A 158 8.44 -18.75 -3.47
CA ARG A 158 8.71 -20.13 -3.93
C ARG A 158 8.40 -20.41 -5.40
N CYS A 159 7.47 -19.67 -6.02
CA CYS A 159 7.09 -19.86 -7.42
C CYS A 159 8.33 -19.82 -8.31
N HIS A 160 8.48 -20.77 -9.24
CA HIS A 160 9.69 -20.84 -10.09
C HIS A 160 9.94 -19.53 -10.85
N GLU A 161 8.88 -18.83 -11.28
CA GLU A 161 9.02 -17.52 -11.91
C GLU A 161 9.49 -16.45 -10.93
N ALA A 162 9.04 -16.46 -9.67
CA ALA A 162 9.55 -15.55 -8.65
C ALA A 162 11.01 -15.87 -8.30
N ALA A 163 11.35 -17.15 -8.14
CA ALA A 163 12.70 -17.63 -7.86
C ALA A 163 13.72 -17.19 -8.92
N LYS A 164 13.32 -17.12 -10.20
CA LYS A 164 14.17 -16.55 -11.27
C LYS A 164 14.56 -15.10 -10.99
N LEU A 165 13.60 -14.23 -10.60
CA LEU A 165 13.91 -12.83 -10.26
C LEU A 165 14.87 -12.77 -9.06
N TRP A 166 14.62 -13.58 -8.03
CA TRP A 166 15.48 -13.58 -6.85
C TRP A 166 16.91 -14.00 -7.16
N LYS A 167 17.08 -15.07 -7.95
CA LYS A 167 18.40 -15.56 -8.39
C LYS A 167 19.16 -14.54 -9.23
N ILE A 168 18.52 -13.82 -10.14
CA ILE A 168 19.20 -12.81 -10.97
C ILE A 168 19.34 -11.45 -10.28
N SER A 169 18.61 -11.21 -9.18
CA SER A 169 18.74 -9.98 -8.39
C SER A 169 20.02 -9.95 -7.55
N PRO A 170 20.51 -8.74 -7.16
CA PRO A 170 21.64 -8.62 -6.24
C PRO A 170 21.45 -9.34 -4.89
N LEU A 171 20.20 -9.59 -4.47
CA LEU A 171 19.91 -10.24 -3.19
C LEU A 171 20.13 -11.76 -3.22
N ARG A 172 20.17 -12.39 -4.41
CA ARG A 172 20.44 -13.82 -4.62
C ARG A 172 19.64 -14.75 -3.69
N ILE A 173 18.39 -14.39 -3.37
CA ILE A 173 17.56 -15.16 -2.43
C ILE A 173 17.21 -16.51 -3.05
N ASP A 174 17.49 -17.58 -2.33
CA ASP A 174 17.06 -18.94 -2.66
C ASP A 174 16.37 -19.56 -1.44
N VAL A 175 15.10 -19.92 -1.61
CA VAL A 175 14.25 -20.51 -0.57
C VAL A 175 13.87 -21.97 -0.87
N SER A 176 14.51 -22.59 -1.87
CA SER A 176 14.19 -23.96 -2.30
C SER A 176 14.27 -24.98 -1.16
N ASN A 177 15.25 -24.81 -0.26
CA ASN A 177 15.50 -25.70 0.88
C ASN A 177 14.95 -25.16 2.21
N GLU A 178 14.15 -24.08 2.20
CA GLU A 178 13.61 -23.47 3.41
C GLU A 178 12.20 -23.97 3.72
N GLN A 179 11.97 -24.33 4.98
CA GLN A 179 10.63 -24.57 5.49
C GLN A 179 9.99 -23.22 5.84
N ILE A 180 9.13 -22.73 4.94
CA ILE A 180 8.40 -21.48 5.13
C ILE A 180 6.99 -21.80 5.62
N HIS A 181 6.70 -21.46 6.88
CA HIS A 181 5.35 -21.63 7.46
C HIS A 181 4.34 -20.65 6.87
N ASP A 182 4.65 -19.36 6.88
CA ASP A 182 3.94 -18.34 6.12
C ASP A 182 4.84 -17.13 5.84
N PHE A 183 4.39 -16.30 4.89
CA PHE A 183 5.15 -15.12 4.47
C PHE A 183 5.52 -14.18 5.64
N ARG A 184 4.64 -13.97 6.61
CA ARG A 184 4.93 -13.06 7.73
C ARG A 184 6.02 -13.64 8.63
N TRP A 185 5.90 -14.93 8.94
CA TRP A 185 6.91 -15.63 9.74
C TRP A 185 8.29 -15.53 9.08
N TRP A 186 8.37 -15.73 7.76
CA TRP A 186 9.63 -15.60 7.03
C TRP A 186 10.21 -14.18 7.12
N ILE A 187 9.38 -13.14 7.03
CA ILE A 187 9.85 -11.75 7.20
C ILE A 187 10.38 -11.52 8.63
N GLU A 188 9.69 -12.02 9.65
CA GLU A 188 10.12 -11.87 11.05
C GLU A 188 11.44 -12.61 11.31
N ASP A 189 11.58 -13.83 10.78
CA ASP A 189 12.81 -14.63 10.83
C ASP A 189 13.98 -13.91 10.13
N ARG A 190 13.80 -13.47 8.88
CA ARG A 190 14.85 -12.74 8.14
C ARG A 190 15.27 -11.45 8.80
N TRP A 191 14.35 -10.72 9.42
CA TRP A 191 14.71 -9.49 10.12
C TRP A 191 15.45 -9.75 11.43
N SER A 192 15.45 -10.98 11.93
CA SER A 192 16.33 -11.38 13.04
C SER A 192 17.78 -11.57 12.57
N ILE A 193 17.99 -11.84 11.28
CA ILE A 193 19.30 -12.15 10.67
C ILE A 193 19.95 -10.92 10.04
N THR A 194 19.17 -10.10 9.32
CA THR A 194 19.67 -8.90 8.64
C THR A 194 18.96 -7.63 9.09
N ASN A 195 19.77 -6.60 9.41
CA ASN A 195 19.31 -5.26 9.76
C ASN A 195 19.74 -4.21 8.72
N ASP A 196 20.09 -4.64 7.50
CA ASP A 196 20.46 -3.75 6.40
C ASP A 196 19.19 -3.17 5.74
N ASP A 197 18.98 -1.86 5.91
CA ASP A 197 17.82 -1.18 5.34
C ASP A 197 17.83 -1.13 3.81
N THR A 198 19.02 -1.09 3.19
CA THR A 198 19.16 -1.10 1.72
C THR A 198 18.72 -2.45 1.16
N TRP A 199 19.13 -3.54 1.83
CA TRP A 199 18.69 -4.90 1.50
C TRP A 199 17.16 -5.00 1.57
N TRP A 200 16.56 -4.49 2.65
CA TRP A 200 15.10 -4.52 2.84
C TRP A 200 14.36 -3.66 1.82
N ALA A 201 14.85 -2.46 1.53
CA ALA A 201 14.27 -1.60 0.50
C ALA A 201 14.26 -2.30 -0.88
N LEU A 202 15.38 -2.92 -1.27
CA LEU A 202 15.48 -3.66 -2.51
C LEU A 202 14.58 -4.91 -2.51
N PHE A 203 14.53 -5.67 -1.41
CA PHE A 203 13.66 -6.83 -1.27
C PHE A 203 12.18 -6.44 -1.47
N MET A 204 11.77 -5.34 -0.85
CA MET A 204 10.40 -4.83 -0.97
C MET A 204 10.08 -4.38 -2.40
N CYS A 205 11.02 -3.74 -3.08
CA CYS A 205 10.89 -3.34 -4.48
C CYS A 205 10.82 -4.54 -5.43
N ILE A 206 11.64 -5.56 -5.25
CA ILE A 206 11.59 -6.78 -6.07
C ILE A 206 10.28 -7.52 -5.83
N SER A 207 9.85 -7.66 -4.57
CA SER A 207 8.55 -8.26 -4.22
C SER A 207 7.39 -7.55 -4.93
N TRP A 208 7.46 -6.22 -5.04
CA TRP A 208 6.48 -5.42 -5.79
C TRP A 208 6.51 -5.69 -7.29
N GLU A 209 7.70 -5.80 -7.90
CA GLU A 209 7.83 -6.18 -9.31
C GLU A 209 7.31 -7.60 -9.58
N ILE A 210 7.59 -8.57 -8.69
CA ILE A 210 7.03 -9.92 -8.76
C ILE A 210 5.50 -9.87 -8.76
N TRP A 211 4.91 -9.09 -7.86
CA TRP A 211 3.46 -8.93 -7.78
C TRP A 211 2.87 -8.27 -9.02
N LYS A 212 3.51 -7.22 -9.57
CA LYS A 212 3.05 -6.60 -10.82
C LYS A 212 3.12 -7.58 -11.99
N ALA A 213 4.23 -8.29 -12.10
CA ALA A 213 4.46 -9.31 -13.13
C ALA A 213 3.43 -10.45 -13.03
N TRP A 214 3.07 -10.83 -11.80
CA TRP A 214 2.00 -11.79 -11.54
C TRP A 214 0.63 -11.27 -11.99
N ASN A 215 0.24 -10.05 -11.57
CA ASN A 215 -1.05 -9.47 -11.98
C ASN A 215 -1.13 -9.34 -13.50
N LYS A 216 -0.04 -8.93 -14.14
CA LYS A 216 0.01 -8.79 -15.59
C LYS A 216 -0.23 -10.13 -16.29
N TRP A 217 0.34 -11.21 -15.77
CA TRP A 217 0.05 -12.55 -16.27
C TRP A 217 -1.40 -12.95 -16.04
N VAL A 218 -1.94 -12.73 -14.84
CA VAL A 218 -3.31 -13.15 -14.48
C VAL A 218 -4.39 -12.41 -15.25
N PHE A 219 -4.22 -11.11 -15.49
CA PHE A 219 -5.25 -10.28 -16.12
C PHE A 219 -5.04 -10.06 -17.62
N GLU A 220 -3.79 -10.09 -18.10
CA GLU A 220 -3.46 -9.78 -19.49
C GLU A 220 -2.77 -10.95 -20.21
N HIS A 221 -2.39 -12.02 -19.52
CA HIS A 221 -1.58 -13.13 -20.07
C HIS A 221 -0.26 -12.69 -20.70
N VAL A 222 0.30 -11.56 -20.23
CA VAL A 222 1.57 -11.03 -20.72
C VAL A 222 2.70 -11.37 -19.75
N GLN A 223 3.68 -12.12 -20.23
CA GLN A 223 4.90 -12.40 -19.49
C GLN A 223 5.82 -11.17 -19.49
N THR A 224 6.29 -10.80 -18.30
CA THR A 224 7.28 -9.74 -18.13
C THR A 224 8.68 -10.34 -18.13
N ASP A 225 9.60 -9.70 -18.82
CA ASP A 225 11.01 -10.05 -18.74
C ASP A 225 11.57 -9.90 -17.31
N HIS A 226 12.24 -10.93 -16.82
CA HIS A 226 12.75 -10.99 -15.44
C HIS A 226 13.86 -9.97 -15.20
N ILE A 227 14.76 -9.78 -16.18
CA ILE A 227 15.89 -8.84 -16.09
C ILE A 227 15.34 -7.41 -16.01
N VAL A 228 14.42 -7.05 -16.90
CA VAL A 228 13.76 -5.73 -16.90
C VAL A 228 13.03 -5.49 -15.58
N SER A 229 12.38 -6.51 -15.03
CA SER A 229 11.69 -6.41 -13.74
C SER A 229 12.66 -6.12 -12.60
N VAL A 230 13.78 -6.85 -12.52
CA VAL A 230 14.81 -6.61 -11.49
C VAL A 230 15.47 -5.23 -11.67
N SER A 231 15.81 -4.84 -12.90
CA SER A 231 16.37 -3.51 -13.18
C SER A 231 15.44 -2.38 -12.76
N ARG A 232 14.12 -2.53 -12.96
CA ARG A 232 13.11 -1.56 -12.48
C ARG A 232 13.05 -1.50 -10.95
N ALA A 233 13.10 -2.64 -10.27
CA ALA A 233 13.12 -2.67 -8.80
C ALA A 233 14.36 -1.95 -8.24
N MET A 234 15.54 -2.21 -8.81
CA MET A 234 16.79 -1.57 -8.42
C MET A 234 16.71 -0.06 -8.61
N ARG A 235 16.31 0.38 -9.81
CA ARG A 235 16.18 1.81 -10.12
C ARG A 235 15.20 2.51 -9.19
N LEU A 236 14.04 1.88 -8.92
CA LEU A 236 13.04 2.44 -8.01
C LEU A 236 13.54 2.54 -6.56
N SER A 237 14.35 1.59 -6.11
CA SER A 237 14.96 1.61 -4.79
C SER A 237 15.98 2.74 -4.66
N GLU A 238 16.84 2.91 -5.68
CA GLU A 238 17.87 3.96 -5.73
C GLU A 238 17.24 5.36 -5.83
N GLU A 239 16.35 5.58 -6.81
CA GLU A 239 15.66 6.86 -7.03
C GLU A 239 14.92 7.32 -5.77
N TYR A 240 14.27 6.39 -5.05
CA TYR A 240 13.58 6.73 -3.81
C TYR A 240 14.56 7.09 -2.69
N LYS A 241 15.70 6.40 -2.58
CA LYS A 241 16.74 6.71 -1.61
C LYS A 241 17.33 8.10 -1.87
N GLU A 242 17.68 8.40 -3.12
CA GLU A 242 18.22 9.70 -3.53
C GLU A 242 17.23 10.84 -3.26
N ALA A 243 15.97 10.70 -3.68
CA ALA A 243 14.96 11.74 -3.50
C ALA A 243 14.73 12.10 -2.03
N ASN A 244 14.73 11.11 -1.13
CA ASN A 244 14.55 11.37 0.30
C ASN A 244 15.84 11.85 0.99
N THR A 245 17.00 11.58 0.41
CA THR A 245 18.28 12.17 0.85
C THR A 245 18.32 13.66 0.51
N ILE A 246 17.92 14.04 -0.72
CA ILE A 246 17.88 15.44 -1.17
C ILE A 246 16.85 16.27 -0.38
N ASN A 247 15.66 15.72 -0.12
CA ASN A 247 14.64 16.39 0.70
C ASN A 247 15.13 16.69 2.12
N CYS A 248 15.97 15.81 2.69
CA CYS A 248 16.60 16.06 4.00
C CYS A 248 17.46 17.34 3.96
N PHE A 249 18.28 17.53 2.93
CA PHE A 249 19.15 18.71 2.79
C PHE A 249 18.37 20.03 2.60
N LEU A 250 17.28 19.99 1.83
CA LEU A 250 16.43 21.17 1.62
C LEU A 250 15.66 21.55 2.88
N SER A 251 15.24 20.58 3.70
CA SER A 251 14.54 20.84 4.97
C SER A 251 15.43 21.48 6.04
N THR A 252 16.73 21.17 6.07
CA THR A 252 17.71 21.82 6.96
C THR A 252 18.09 23.23 6.53
N SER A 253 17.97 23.56 5.25
CA SER A 253 18.40 24.86 4.70
C SER A 253 17.38 25.99 4.89
N ILE A 254 16.12 25.67 5.24
CA ILE A 254 15.02 26.65 5.33
C ILE A 254 14.79 27.14 6.78
N ILE A 255 15.46 26.56 7.78
CA ILE A 255 15.39 27.02 9.18
C ILE A 255 16.66 27.81 9.53
N SER A 256 16.71 29.07 9.10
CA SER A 256 17.47 30.11 9.79
C SER A 256 16.90 31.49 9.44
N PRO A 257 15.99 32.05 10.26
CA PRO A 257 15.94 33.48 10.41
C PRO A 257 17.10 33.86 11.35
N LYS A 258 18.23 34.31 10.77
CA LYS A 258 19.19 35.09 11.54
C LYS A 258 18.52 36.40 11.94
N ARG A 259 18.77 36.76 13.20
CA ARG A 259 18.27 37.90 13.99
C ARG A 259 18.21 39.22 13.25
#